data_AF-A0A6B0SJ50-F1
#
_entry.id   AF-A0A6B0SJ50-F1
#
_cell.length_a   1.000
_cell.length_b   1.000
_cell.length_c   1.000
_cell.angle_alpha   90.00
_cell.angle_beta   90.00
_cell.angle_gamma   90.00
#
_symmetry.space_group_name_H-M   'P 1'
#
loop_
_entity.id
_entity.type
_entity.pdbx_description
1 polymer ?
#
loop_
_entity_poly.entity_id
_entity_poly.type
_entity_poly.pdbx_seq_one_letter_code
_entity_poly.pdbx_strand_id
1 'polypeptide(L)' 'MSEGLDARLEAGIAILSTLVFIAILVAAGTMNEGFGETGAFAVVGAVVVFIVLMGVVGYWLSGKQGGE' A
#
# COMPACT_ATOMS: atom_id res chain seq x y z
N MET A 1 17.63 11.13 15.01
CA MET A 1 16.24 10.80 15.43
C MET A 1 16.30 9.57 16.36
N SER A 2 15.34 9.29 17.25
CA SER A 2 15.41 8.02 18.03
C SER A 2 14.95 6.85 17.16
N GLU A 3 15.66 5.72 17.17
CA GLU A 3 15.30 4.51 16.38
C GLU A 3 13.82 4.10 16.56
N GLY A 4 13.29 4.30 17.76
CA GLY A 4 11.89 4.00 18.06
C GLY A 4 10.87 4.89 17.34
N LEU A 5 11.24 6.11 16.95
CA LEU A 5 10.37 7.01 16.17
C LEU A 5 10.32 6.59 14.70
N ASP A 6 11.46 6.20 14.12
CA ASP A 6 11.52 5.76 12.72
C ASP A 6 10.79 4.44 12.52
N ALA A 7 10.97 3.46 13.43
CA ALA A 7 10.23 2.21 13.40
C ALA A 7 8.71 2.39 13.51
N ARG A 8 8.24 3.36 14.32
CA ARG A 8 6.81 3.68 14.44
C ARG A 8 6.27 4.34 13.18
N LEU A 9 7.05 5.20 12.53
CA LEU A 9 6.70 5.82 11.26
C LEU A 9 6.58 4.77 10.16
N GLU A 10 7.57 3.89 10.02
CA GLU A 10 7.57 2.79 9.05
C GLU A 10 6.35 1.87 9.25
N ALA A 11 6.09 1.44 10.49
CA ALA A 11 4.93 0.64 10.82
C ALA A 11 3.61 1.36 10.51
N GLY A 12 3.53 2.67 10.83
CA GLY A 12 2.36 3.49 10.53
C GLY A 12 2.07 3.58 9.03
N ILE A 13 3.11 3.79 8.21
CA ILE A 13 2.96 3.87 6.76
C ILE A 13 2.59 2.51 6.17
N ALA A 14 3.16 1.42 6.66
CA ALA A 14 2.78 0.07 6.23
C ALA A 14 1.31 -0.26 6.53
N ILE A 15 0.84 0.09 7.74
CA ILE A 15 -0.57 -0.06 8.11
C ILE A 15 -1.46 0.78 7.19
N LEU A 16 -1.13 2.05 6.99
CA LEU A 16 -1.90 2.95 6.13
C LEU A 16 -1.97 2.42 4.68
N SER A 17 -0.84 1.95 4.14
CA SER A 17 -0.76 1.39 2.79
C SER A 17 -1.60 0.13 2.65
N THR A 18 -1.62 -0.71 3.69
CA THR A 18 -2.47 -1.91 3.73
C THR A 18 -3.96 -1.54 3.75
N LEU A 19 -4.34 -0.52 4.52
CA LEU A 19 -5.72 -0.02 4.54
C LEU A 19 -6.15 0.54 3.18
N VAL A 20 -5.26 1.24 2.47
CA VAL A 20 -5.50 1.72 1.10
C VAL A 20 -5.76 0.54 0.16
N PHE A 21 -4.93 -0.51 0.24
CA PHE A 21 -5.13 -1.72 -0.56
C PHE A 21 -6.47 -2.39 -0.29
N ILE A 22 -6.83 -2.55 0.98
CA ILE A 22 -8.14 -3.11 1.38
C ILE A 22 -9.28 -2.24 0.83
N ALA A 23 -9.18 -0.92 0.93
CA ALA A 23 -10.19 0.00 0.42
C ALA A 23 -10.39 -0.15 -1.10
N ILE A 24 -9.31 -0.33 -1.87
CA ILE A 24 -9.38 -0.60 -3.31
C ILE A 24 -10.12 -1.92 -3.59
N LEU A 25 -9.81 -2.99 -2.84
CA LEU A 25 -10.49 -4.27 -3.00
C LEU A 25 -11.97 -4.18 -2.65
N VAL A 26 -12.32 -3.50 -1.56
CA VAL A 26 -13.72 -3.29 -1.17
C VAL A 26 -14.46 -2.53 -2.27
N ALA A 27 -13.91 -1.44 -2.77
CA ALA A 27 -14.50 -0.66 -3.87
C ALA A 27 -14.67 -1.49 -5.16
N ALA A 28 -13.67 -2.31 -5.51
CA ALA A 28 -13.74 -3.18 -6.67
C ALA A 28 -14.85 -4.25 -6.51
N GLY A 29 -14.93 -4.87 -5.33
CA GLY A 29 -15.94 -5.89 -5.03
C GLY A 29 -17.36 -5.33 -5.04
N THR A 30 -17.58 -4.12 -4.50
CA THR A 30 -18.90 -3.48 -4.50
C THR A 30 -19.37 -3.06 -5.89
N MET A 31 -18.46 -2.66 -6.78
CA MET A 31 -18.81 -2.26 -8.16
C MET A 31 -19.09 -3.44 -9.10
N ASN A 32 -18.56 -4.63 -8.81
CA ASN A 32 -18.63 -5.80 -9.69
C ASN A 32 -19.53 -6.93 -9.14
N GLU A 33 -20.32 -6.67 -8.10
CA GLU A 33 -21.12 -7.68 -7.39
C GLU A 33 -20.28 -8.91 -6.93
N GLY A 34 -19.00 -8.68 -6.61
CA GLY A 34 -18.03 -9.72 -6.24
C GLY A 34 -16.81 -9.79 -7.17
N PHE A 35 -16.03 -10.88 -7.04
CA PHE A 35 -14.78 -11.10 -7.77
C PHE A 35 -14.88 -12.25 -8.79
N GLY A 36 -15.86 -12.18 -9.69
CA GLY A 36 -15.95 -13.09 -10.85
C GLY A 36 -14.77 -12.92 -11.82
N GLU A 37 -14.84 -13.50 -13.03
CA GLU A 37 -13.75 -13.45 -14.02
C GLU A 37 -13.16 -12.04 -14.24
N THR A 38 -14.01 -11.02 -14.38
CA THR A 38 -13.58 -9.61 -14.51
C THR A 38 -12.99 -9.06 -13.21
N GLY A 39 -13.54 -9.47 -12.05
CA GLY A 39 -13.08 -9.03 -10.75
C GLY A 39 -11.69 -9.54 -10.39
N ALA A 40 -11.25 -10.68 -10.94
CA ALA A 40 -9.89 -11.18 -10.78
C ALA A 40 -8.85 -10.19 -11.32
N PHE A 41 -9.11 -9.53 -12.45
CA PHE A 41 -8.24 -8.48 -12.99
C PHE A 41 -8.20 -7.24 -12.09
N ALA A 42 -9.31 -6.90 -11.43
CA ALA A 42 -9.33 -5.82 -10.45
C ALA A 42 -8.47 -6.12 -9.22
N VAL A 43 -8.44 -7.37 -8.76
CA VAL A 43 -7.54 -7.81 -7.68
C VAL A 43 -6.08 -7.68 -8.11
N VAL A 44 -5.74 -8.16 -9.30
CA VAL A 44 -4.37 -8.02 -9.85
C VAL A 44 -3.98 -6.54 -9.95
N GLY A 45 -4.87 -5.68 -10.45
CA GLY A 45 -4.66 -4.24 -10.49
C GLY A 45 -4.42 -3.63 -9.11
N ALA A 46 -5.21 -4.02 -8.11
CA ALA A 46 -5.03 -3.58 -6.72
C ALA A 46 -3.68 -4.00 -6.15
N VAL A 47 -3.21 -5.22 -6.45
CA VAL A 47 -1.90 -5.71 -6.03
C VAL A 47 -0.79 -4.89 -6.68
N VAL A 48 -0.87 -4.61 -7.98
CA VAL A 48 0.11 -3.77 -8.67
C VAL A 48 0.17 -2.37 -8.06
N VAL A 49 -0.99 -1.75 -7.78
CA VAL A 49 -1.06 -0.44 -7.11
C VAL A 49 -0.41 -0.49 -5.72
N PHE A 50 -0.68 -1.54 -4.94
CA PHE A 50 -0.08 -1.69 -3.62
C PHE A 50 1.45 -1.85 -3.67
N ILE A 51 1.96 -2.65 -4.61
CA ILE A 51 3.41 -2.82 -4.81
C ILE A 51 4.05 -1.48 -5.19
N VAL A 52 3.46 -0.74 -6.13
CA VAL A 52 3.96 0.58 -6.53
C VAL A 52 3.94 1.55 -5.35
N LEU A 53 2.85 1.57 -4.57
CA LEU A 53 2.74 2.42 -3.39
C LEU A 53 3.87 2.11 -2.39
N MET A 54 4.08 0.84 -2.05
CA MET A 54 5.14 0.42 -1.14
C MET A 54 6.54 0.71 -1.69
N GLY A 55 6.73 0.56 -2.99
CA GLY A 55 7.99 0.91 -3.66
C GLY A 55 8.28 2.41 -3.58
N VAL A 56 7.29 3.26 -3.84
CA VAL A 56 7.39 4.73 -3.73
C VAL A 56 7.67 5.14 -2.28
N VAL A 57 6.93 4.58 -1.32
CA VAL A 57 7.14 4.82 0.11
C VAL A 57 8.55 4.44 0.53
N GLY A 58 9.00 3.23 0.16
CA GLY A 58 10.34 2.74 0.51
C GLY A 58 11.45 3.62 -0.09
N TYR A 59 11.29 4.04 -1.34
CA TYR A 59 12.21 4.98 -1.99
C TYR A 59 12.26 6.33 -1.26
N TRP A 60 11.12 6.88 -0.88
CA TRP A 60 11.05 8.15 -0.15
C TRP A 60 11.70 8.07 1.24
N LEU A 61 11.45 6.99 1.97
CA LEU A 61 12.09 6.75 3.28
C LEU A 61 13.60 6.57 3.15
N SER A 62 14.07 5.85 2.12
CA SER A 62 15.50 5.68 1.84
C SER A 62 16.19 7.01 1.53
N GLY A 63 15.56 7.90 0.75
CA GLY A 63 16.08 9.24 0.49
C GLY A 63 16.15 10.14 1.73
N LYS A 64 15.24 9.96 2.70
CA LYS A 64 15.28 10.67 3.99
C LYS A 64 16.43 10.18 4.89
N GLN A 65 16.79 8.90 4.82
CA GLN A 65 17.88 8.31 5.59
C GLN A 65 19.28 8.58 5.01
N GLY A 66 19.39 8.75 3.68
CA GLY A 66 20.67 9.03 3.01
C GLY A 66 21.12 10.49 2.98
N GLY A 67 20.36 11.40 3.61
CA GLY A 67 20.66 12.83 3.72
C GLY A 67 21.23 13.26 5.07
N GLU A 68 21.51 12.30 5.97
CA GLU A 68 22.21 12.51 7.25
C GLU A 68 23.70 12.15 7.13
#